data_AF-A9Z1C3-F1
#
_entry.id   AF-A9Z1C3-F1
#
_cell.length_a   1.000
_cell.length_b   1.000
_cell.length_c   1.000
_cell.angle_alpha   90.00
_cell.angle_beta   90.00
_cell.angle_gamma   90.00
#
_symmetry.space_group_name_H-M   'P 1'
#
loop_
_entity.id
_entity.type
_entity.pdbx_description
1 polymer ?
#
loop_
_entity_poly.entity_id
_entity_poly.type
_entity_poly.pdbx_seq_one_letter_code
_entity_poly.pdbx_strand_id
1 'polypeptide(L)'
;MIRGQCLITNKDDQYNDPDVAVILGSDKNPTCESQSVLMAPKIKLSSGYDMPILGFGTYNLNGYQCLTAIHSAVESGYRHFDTAFNHENERQIGEALRTQIQMGNVSRENIFLTTKLWNIHH
;
A
#
# COMPACT_ATOMS: atom_id res chain seq x y z
N MET A 1 12.32 -8.90 -11.61
CA MET A 1 12.30 -9.00 -10.14
C MET A 1 13.08 -7.82 -9.59
N ILE A 2 12.40 -6.69 -9.33
CA ILE A 2 13.04 -5.46 -8.86
C ILE A 2 13.17 -5.60 -7.35
N ARG A 3 14.41 -5.68 -6.84
CA ARG A 3 14.71 -5.77 -5.41
C ARG A 3 14.44 -4.41 -4.78
N GLY A 4 13.52 -4.35 -3.81
CA GLY A 4 13.25 -3.15 -3.03
C GLY A 4 14.51 -2.70 -2.29
N GLN A 5 14.84 -1.41 -2.41
CA GLN A 5 15.97 -0.79 -1.72
C GLN A 5 15.59 -0.47 -0.26
N CYS A 6 16.57 -0.59 0.62
CA CYS A 6 16.47 -0.39 2.07
C CYS A 6 16.46 1.10 2.44
N LEU A 7 15.60 1.49 3.40
CA LEU A 7 15.57 2.83 4.00
C LEU A 7 16.49 2.84 5.24
N ILE A 8 17.46 3.76 5.27
CA ILE A 8 18.41 3.92 6.38
C ILE A 8 17.86 5.00 7.33
N THR A 9 17.82 4.74 8.64
CA THR A 9 17.66 5.79 9.65
C THR A 9 19.05 6.18 10.16
N ASN A 10 19.46 7.43 9.94
CA ASN A 10 20.67 8.00 10.55
C ASN A 10 20.38 8.28 12.03
N LYS A 11 21.21 7.77 12.94
CA LYS A 11 21.08 8.00 14.39
C LYS A 11 21.71 9.31 14.88
N ASP A 12 22.10 10.22 13.98
CA ASP A 12 22.88 11.42 14.34
C ASP A 12 22.17 12.76 14.08
N ASP A 13 20.88 12.77 13.69
CA ASP A 13 20.13 14.02 13.55
C ASP A 13 19.50 14.46 14.88
N GLN A 14 19.97 15.59 15.42
CA GLN A 14 19.47 16.21 16.66
C GLN A 14 18.06 16.83 16.55
N TYR A 15 17.27 16.46 15.54
CA TYR A 15 15.88 16.89 15.41
C TYR A 15 15.00 15.65 15.27
N ASN A 16 14.67 15.06 16.42
CA ASN A 16 13.79 13.91 16.53
C ASN A 16 12.33 14.38 16.33
N ASP A 17 11.98 14.67 15.07
CA ASP A 17 10.59 14.85 14.66
C ASP A 17 10.09 13.50 14.08
N PRO A 18 9.20 12.79 14.79
CA PRO A 18 8.74 11.46 14.38
C PRO A 18 7.88 11.46 13.10
N ASP A 19 7.48 12.63 12.58
CA ASP A 19 6.49 12.73 11.51
C ASP A 19 7.07 12.85 10.08
N VAL A 20 8.40 12.92 9.90
CA VAL A 20 8.99 13.05 8.55
C VAL A 20 10.24 12.17 8.37
N ALA A 21 10.04 10.90 8.02
CA ALA A 21 11.13 10.04 7.55
C ALA A 21 11.42 10.32 6.06
N VAL A 22 12.53 11.01 5.81
CA VAL A 22 13.05 11.42 4.49
C VAL A 22 13.52 10.20 3.68
N ILE A 23 12.97 10.01 2.48
CA ILE A 23 13.44 9.02 1.50
C ILE A 23 14.59 9.66 0.70
N LEU A 24 15.84 9.45 1.10
CA LEU A 24 17.00 9.74 0.26
C LEU A 24 17.97 8.55 0.27
N GLY A 25 18.17 7.99 -0.93
CA GLY A 25 19.05 6.86 -1.17
C GLY A 25 20.52 7.20 -0.97
N SER A 26 21.27 6.24 -0.44
CA SER A 26 22.72 6.16 -0.57
C SER A 26 23.21 4.72 -0.35
N ASP A 27 24.23 4.35 -1.12
CA ASP A 27 24.71 3.00 -1.43
C ASP A 27 25.39 2.27 -0.27
N LYS A 28 24.63 1.66 0.65
CA LYS A 28 25.18 0.71 1.63
C LYS A 28 24.25 -0.49 1.81
N ASN A 29 24.74 -1.68 1.47
CA ASN A 29 24.08 -2.97 1.68
C ASN A 29 23.87 -3.23 3.19
N PRO A 30 22.63 -3.29 3.71
CA PRO A 30 22.40 -3.60 5.11
C PRO A 30 22.02 -5.07 5.33
N THR A 31 22.55 -5.63 6.40
CA THR A 31 22.24 -6.96 6.92
C THR A 31 20.79 -7.07 7.38
N CYS A 32 20.20 -8.23 7.13
CA CYS A 32 18.79 -8.55 7.38
C CYS A 32 18.47 -8.57 8.89
N GLU A 33 18.03 -7.43 9.42
CA GLU A 33 17.27 -7.34 10.66
C GLU A 33 15.78 -7.18 10.31
N SER A 34 14.90 -7.76 11.13
CA SER A 34 13.46 -7.88 10.86
C SER A 34 12.83 -6.54 10.49
N GLN A 35 12.36 -6.41 9.24
CA GLN A 35 11.70 -5.21 8.74
C GLN A 35 10.40 -4.96 9.52
N SER A 36 10.43 -3.99 10.45
CA SER A 36 9.20 -3.40 10.97
C SER A 36 8.61 -2.50 9.89
N VAL A 37 7.61 -2.99 9.16
CA VAL A 37 6.90 -2.18 8.17
C VAL A 37 6.12 -1.10 8.93
N LEU A 38 6.51 0.17 8.78
CA LEU A 38 5.77 1.30 9.33
C LEU A 38 4.44 1.41 8.60
N MET A 39 3.33 1.26 9.34
CA MET A 39 1.99 1.43 8.78
C MET A 39 1.66 2.92 8.64
N ALA A 40 0.97 3.28 7.56
CA ALA A 40 0.51 4.65 7.36
C ALA A 40 -0.46 5.07 8.49
N PRO A 41 -0.38 6.32 8.97
CA PRO A 41 -1.38 6.89 9.87
C PRO A 41 -2.79 6.77 9.30
N LYS A 42 -3.80 6.81 10.18
CA LYS A 42 -5.22 6.77 9.79
C LYS A 42 -5.90 8.07 10.18
N ILE A 43 -6.85 8.50 9.35
CA ILE A 43 -7.77 9.60 9.65
C ILE A 43 -9.17 9.04 9.92
N LYS A 44 -9.87 9.60 10.90
CA LYS A 44 -11.28 9.27 11.16
C LYS A 44 -12.18 10.04 10.19
N LEU A 45 -12.91 9.31 9.36
CA LEU A 45 -13.90 9.89 8.46
C LEU A 45 -15.14 10.34 9.25
N SER A 46 -15.95 11.24 8.66
CA SER A 46 -17.23 11.65 9.23
C SER A 46 -18.22 10.49 9.39
N SER A 47 -18.05 9.41 8.61
CA SER A 47 -18.77 8.14 8.75
C SER A 47 -18.37 7.32 9.98
N GLY A 48 -17.33 7.73 10.71
CA GLY A 48 -16.81 7.05 11.90
C GLY A 48 -15.72 6.00 11.64
N TYR A 49 -15.52 5.59 10.38
CA TYR A 49 -14.49 4.64 9.97
C TYR A 49 -13.10 5.28 9.89
N ASP A 50 -12.07 4.49 10.17
CA ASP A 50 -10.67 4.92 10.06
C ASP A 50 -10.11 4.55 8.68
N MET A 51 -9.57 5.55 7.97
CA MET A 51 -9.01 5.41 6.64
C MET A 51 -7.50 5.67 6.66
N PRO A 52 -6.66 4.77 6.11
CA PRO A 52 -5.23 5.07 5.93
C PRO A 52 -5.02 6.29 5.03
N ILE A 53 -4.17 7.22 5.47
CA ILE A 53 -3.91 8.47 4.74
C ILE A 53 -3.19 8.23 3.41
N LEU A 54 -2.42 7.14 3.31
CA LEU A 54 -1.70 6.74 2.11
C LEU A 54 -2.47 5.62 1.40
N GLY A 55 -2.90 5.91 0.17
CA GLY A 55 -3.62 4.98 -0.70
C GLY A 55 -2.81 4.55 -1.92
N PHE A 56 -3.06 3.34 -2.40
CA PHE A 56 -2.50 2.80 -3.63
C PHE A 56 -3.52 2.94 -4.78
N GLY A 57 -3.24 3.83 -5.73
CA GLY A 57 -4.09 4.04 -6.90
C GLY A 57 -3.89 2.97 -7.98
N THR A 58 -4.97 2.50 -8.59
CA THR A 58 -4.93 1.38 -9.56
C THR A 58 -5.23 1.76 -11.00
N TYR A 59 -5.25 3.05 -11.33
CA TYR A 59 -5.50 3.49 -12.70
C TYR A 59 -4.45 2.91 -13.66
N ASN A 60 -4.91 2.40 -14.81
CA ASN A 60 -4.07 1.84 -15.87
C ASN A 60 -3.21 0.62 -15.46
N LEU A 61 -3.56 -0.06 -14.36
CA LEU A 61 -2.95 -1.34 -14.00
C LEU A 61 -3.77 -2.49 -14.60
N ASN A 62 -3.26 -3.13 -15.65
CA ASN A 62 -3.99 -4.21 -16.35
C ASN A 62 -3.13 -5.46 -16.52
N GLY A 63 -3.74 -6.64 -16.40
CA GLY A 63 -3.05 -7.91 -16.64
C GLY A 63 -2.05 -8.26 -15.53
N TYR A 64 -0.92 -8.86 -15.91
CA TYR A 64 0.07 -9.35 -14.94
C TYR A 64 0.63 -8.27 -14.02
N GLN A 65 0.90 -7.08 -14.55
CA GLN A 65 1.37 -5.93 -13.77
C GLN A 65 0.39 -5.52 -12.66
N CYS A 66 -0.93 -5.68 -12.86
CA CYS A 66 -1.91 -5.38 -11.83
C CYS A 66 -1.76 -6.33 -10.64
N LEU A 67 -1.67 -7.64 -10.90
CA LEU A 67 -1.52 -8.65 -9.85
C LEU A 67 -0.23 -8.43 -9.07
N THR A 68 0.90 -8.29 -9.78
CA THR A 68 2.21 -8.06 -9.15
C THR A 68 2.22 -6.77 -8.33
N ALA A 69 1.66 -5.68 -8.86
CA ALA A 69 1.63 -4.40 -8.16
C ALA A 69 0.82 -4.48 -6.86
N ILE A 70 -0.35 -5.15 -6.88
CA ILE A 70 -1.18 -5.33 -5.68
C ILE A 70 -0.47 -6.21 -4.64
N HIS A 71 0.18 -7.30 -5.05
CA HIS A 71 0.97 -8.12 -4.13
C HIS A 71 2.11 -7.33 -3.48
N SER A 72 2.92 -6.63 -4.28
CA SER A 72 4.00 -5.81 -3.77
C SER A 72 3.51 -4.67 -2.87
N ALA A 73 2.34 -4.08 -3.17
CA ALA A 73 1.75 -3.04 -2.33
C ALA A 73 1.36 -3.60 -0.94
N VAL A 74 0.74 -4.78 -0.87
CA VAL A 74 0.38 -5.44 0.41
C VAL A 74 1.64 -5.74 1.23
N GLU A 75 2.67 -6.32 0.59
CA GLU A 75 3.96 -6.64 1.21
C GLU A 75 4.71 -5.39 1.70
N SER A 76 4.57 -4.28 0.98
CA SER A 76 5.15 -2.98 1.36
C SER A 76 4.35 -2.26 2.46
N GLY A 77 3.21 -2.79 2.88
CA GLY A 77 2.41 -2.24 3.98
C GLY A 77 1.21 -1.39 3.58
N TYR A 78 0.86 -1.30 2.29
CA TYR A 78 -0.35 -0.60 1.89
C TYR A 78 -1.60 -1.30 2.43
N ARG A 79 -2.53 -0.50 2.94
CA ARG A 79 -3.82 -0.95 3.47
C ARG A 79 -5.01 -0.24 2.84
N HIS A 80 -4.79 0.82 2.07
CA HIS A 80 -5.82 1.52 1.32
C HIS A 80 -5.57 1.34 -0.18
N PHE A 81 -6.56 0.79 -0.90
CA PHE A 81 -6.53 0.57 -2.34
C PHE A 81 -7.65 1.36 -3.01
N ASP A 82 -7.30 2.20 -3.99
CA ASP A 82 -8.23 3.03 -4.74
C ASP A 82 -8.40 2.49 -6.17
N THR A 83 -9.61 2.01 -6.47
CA THR A 83 -10.02 1.51 -7.78
C THR A 83 -11.25 2.26 -8.30
N ALA A 84 -11.71 1.93 -9.50
CA ALA A 84 -12.97 2.42 -10.07
C ALA A 84 -13.49 1.44 -11.11
N PHE A 85 -14.80 1.47 -11.38
CA PHE A 85 -15.41 0.67 -12.44
C PHE A 85 -14.72 0.86 -13.80
N ASN A 86 -14.46 2.12 -14.19
CA ASN A 86 -13.85 2.47 -15.49
C ASN A 86 -12.36 2.10 -15.60
N HIS A 87 -11.74 1.54 -14.55
CA HIS A 87 -10.38 1.00 -14.66
C HIS A 87 -10.38 -0.40 -15.30
N GLU A 88 -11.53 -1.07 -15.36
CA GLU A 88 -11.72 -2.41 -15.95
C GLU A 88 -10.83 -3.52 -15.36
N ASN A 89 -10.29 -3.30 -14.16
CA ASN A 89 -9.31 -4.17 -13.50
C ASN A 89 -9.74 -4.65 -12.10
N GLU A 90 -10.94 -4.31 -11.62
CA GLU A 90 -11.42 -4.64 -10.27
C GLU A 90 -11.39 -6.15 -9.99
N ARG A 91 -11.67 -6.98 -11.01
CA ARG A 91 -11.58 -8.44 -10.89
C ARG A 91 -10.17 -8.91 -10.55
N GLN A 92 -9.15 -8.34 -11.20
CA GLN A 92 -7.75 -8.70 -10.99
C GLN A 92 -7.28 -8.22 -9.61
N ILE A 93 -7.66 -7.01 -9.21
CA ILE A 93 -7.37 -6.46 -7.88
C ILE A 93 -8.00 -7.34 -6.79
N GLY A 94 -9.28 -7.70 -6.95
CA GLY A 94 -10.00 -8.56 -6.00
C GLY A 94 -9.37 -9.96 -5.88
N GLU A 95 -8.89 -10.52 -6.99
CA GLU A 95 -8.17 -11.80 -6.97
C GLU A 95 -6.84 -11.69 -6.22
N ALA A 96 -6.02 -10.68 -6.50
CA ALA A 96 -4.74 -10.47 -5.82
C ALA A 96 -4.92 -10.24 -4.31
N LEU A 97 -5.89 -9.42 -3.90
CA LEU A 97 -6.21 -9.18 -2.49
C LEU A 97 -6.72 -10.45 -1.80
N ARG A 98 -7.60 -11.22 -2.46
CA ARG A 98 -8.10 -12.49 -1.92
C ARG A 98 -6.95 -13.48 -1.67
N THR A 99 -6.02 -13.59 -2.61
CA THR A 99 -4.83 -14.44 -2.45
C THR A 99 -4.01 -14.01 -1.23
N GLN A 100 -3.76 -12.71 -1.06
CA GLN A 100 -3.01 -12.19 0.09
C GLN A 100 -3.72 -12.45 1.43
N ILE A 101 -5.06 -12.39 1.45
CA ILE A 101 -5.87 -12.74 2.62
C ILE A 101 -5.77 -14.23 2.93
N GLN A 102 -5.90 -15.09 1.92
CA GLN A 102 -5.80 -16.54 2.09
C GLN A 102 -4.41 -17.00 2.55
N MET A 103 -3.36 -16.29 2.12
CA MET A 103 -1.99 -16.52 2.58
C MET A 103 -1.74 -16.01 4.01
N GLY A 104 -2.66 -15.24 4.59
CA GLY A 104 -2.53 -14.66 5.93
C GLY A 104 -1.63 -13.42 6.00
N ASN A 105 -1.26 -12.82 4.86
CA ASN A 105 -0.40 -11.64 4.82
C ASN A 105 -1.14 -10.36 5.26
N VAL A 106 -2.46 -10.33 5.09
CA VAL A 106 -3.34 -9.23 5.51
C VAL A 106 -4.74 -9.75 5.77
N SER A 107 -5.44 -9.22 6.76
CA SER A 107 -6.84 -9.56 7.01
C SER A 107 -7.80 -8.58 6.32
N ARG A 108 -9.04 -9.01 6.04
CA ARG A 108 -10.00 -8.23 5.24
C ARG A 108 -10.35 -6.90 5.92
N GLU A 109 -10.52 -6.90 7.23
CA GLU A 109 -10.82 -5.73 8.05
C GLU A 109 -9.69 -4.70 8.09
N ASN A 110 -8.47 -5.13 7.76
CA ASN A 110 -7.31 -4.24 7.62
C ASN A 110 -7.16 -3.67 6.20
N ILE A 111 -8.08 -3.97 5.29
CA ILE A 111 -8.11 -3.40 3.94
C ILE A 111 -9.21 -2.35 3.83
N PHE A 112 -8.81 -1.12 3.55
CA PHE A 112 -9.68 -0.05 3.08
C PHE A 112 -9.72 -0.09 1.55
N LEU A 113 -10.87 -0.42 0.97
CA LEU A 113 -11.04 -0.53 -0.48
C LEU A 113 -12.03 0.53 -0.95
N THR A 114 -11.59 1.39 -1.87
CA THR A 114 -12.39 2.47 -2.46
C THR A 114 -12.69 2.12 -3.91
N THR A 115 -13.94 2.23 -4.33
CA THR A 115 -14.36 2.17 -5.75
C THR A 115 -15.28 3.33 -6.10
N LYS A 116 -15.57 3.52 -7.39
CA LYS A 116 -16.27 4.68 -7.94
C LYS A 116 -17.34 4.21 -8.93
N LEU A 117 -18.56 4.73 -8.76
CA LEU A 117 -19.65 4.58 -9.73
C LEU A 117 -19.27 5.29 -11.03
N TRP A 118 -19.55 4.66 -12.17
CA TRP A 118 -19.26 5.23 -13.47
C TRP A 118 -20.47 5.94 -14.07
N ASN A 119 -20.21 6.99 -14.85
CA ASN A 119 -21.21 7.93 -15.37
C ASN A 119 -22.35 7.28 -16.18
N ILE A 120 -22.14 6.08 -16.72
CA ILE A 120 -23.16 5.34 -17.49
C ILE A 120 -24.15 4.56 -16.59
N HIS A 121 -23.97 4.59 -15.28
CA HIS A 121 -24.82 3.93 -14.29
C HIS A 121 -25.40 4.99 -13.35
N HIS A 122 -26.73 5.17 -13.37
CA HIS A 122 -27.48 6.17 -12.60
C HIS A 122 -28.72 5.56 -11.95
#